data_AF-A0A3N5RTC8-F1
#
_entry.id   AF-A0A3N5RTC8-F1
#
_cell.length_a   1.000
_cell.length_b   1.000
_cell.length_c   1.000
_cell.angle_alpha   90.00
_cell.angle_beta   90.00
_cell.angle_gamma   90.00
#
_symmetry.space_group_name_H-M   'P 1'
#
loop_
_entity.id
_entity.type
_entity.pdbx_description
1 polymer ?
#
loop_
_entity_poly.entity_id
_entity_poly.type
_entity_poly.pdbx_seq_one_letter_code
_entity_poly.pdbx_strand_id
1 'polypeptide(L)'
;MAKTKLLGGVLLVLAVLFAQVGSVAAAPQTQETTPIAGTIQSITTQAGTDGTTIVVVTLLDDQGASQTVNLSVETAVALGLVTLDETTGEPVVDETKVGQTVEIDPTTVIPEEEDVHPIADILAEFFDVDPSVVNGYHEDGFGFGVIAQAMWMSDSLNGDAEMAGLILEAKKSGDYSAFTLPDGSTPTNWGQFKKALHEKKDKHNLGVIVSGQADDDDDDSLNPQDKEKKEKKEKKEKKEKKVK
;
A
#
# COMPACT_ATOMS: atom_id res chain seq x y z
N MET A 1 -12.30 -49.13 5.74
CA MET A 1 -11.26 -48.72 4.77
C MET A 1 -11.68 -47.61 3.79
N ALA A 2 -12.94 -47.15 3.77
CA ALA A 2 -13.36 -46.02 2.92
C ALA A 2 -13.02 -44.63 3.53
N LYS A 3 -12.90 -44.53 4.86
CA LYS A 3 -12.68 -43.27 5.58
C LYS A 3 -11.26 -42.70 5.46
N THR A 4 -10.25 -43.54 5.23
CA THR A 4 -8.85 -43.09 5.03
C THR A 4 -8.59 -42.58 3.61
N LYS A 5 -9.38 -43.01 2.61
CA LYS A 5 -9.27 -42.51 1.23
C LYS A 5 -9.85 -41.09 1.06
N LEU A 6 -10.82 -40.73 1.90
CA LEU A 6 -11.44 -39.41 1.89
C LEU A 6 -10.52 -38.34 2.52
N LEU A 7 -9.71 -38.73 3.52
CA LEU A 7 -8.74 -37.83 4.15
C LEU A 7 -7.59 -37.45 3.21
N GLY A 8 -7.09 -38.41 2.41
CA GLY A 8 -5.99 -38.15 1.47
C GLY A 8 -6.37 -37.21 0.33
N GLY A 9 -7.62 -37.30 -0.16
CA GLY A 9 -8.12 -36.41 -1.22
C GLY A 9 -8.31 -34.97 -0.73
N VAL A 10 -8.82 -34.78 0.48
CA VAL A 10 -9.00 -33.43 1.07
C VAL A 10 -7.66 -32.74 1.32
N LEU A 11 -6.64 -33.49 1.75
CA LEU A 11 -5.32 -32.94 2.03
C LEU A 11 -4.57 -32.52 0.74
N LEU A 12 -4.79 -33.23 -0.37
CA LEU A 12 -4.20 -32.88 -1.67
C LEU A 12 -4.87 -31.65 -2.30
N VAL A 13 -6.19 -31.50 -2.17
CA VAL A 13 -6.90 -30.28 -2.60
C VAL A 13 -6.47 -29.07 -1.77
N LEU A 14 -6.25 -29.24 -0.47
CA LEU A 14 -5.76 -28.16 0.39
C LEU A 14 -4.34 -27.71 -0.02
N ALA A 15 -3.45 -28.65 -0.37
CA ALA A 15 -2.08 -28.32 -0.79
C ALA A 15 -2.02 -27.56 -2.14
N VAL A 16 -2.95 -27.85 -3.07
CA VAL A 16 -3.03 -27.11 -4.35
C VAL A 16 -3.59 -25.70 -4.16
N LEU A 17 -4.43 -25.46 -3.15
CA LEU A 17 -4.98 -24.13 -2.85
C LEU A 17 -3.94 -23.16 -2.27
N PHE A 18 -2.87 -23.65 -1.62
CA PHE A 18 -1.78 -22.81 -1.12
C PHE A 18 -0.70 -22.50 -2.16
N ALA A 19 -0.73 -23.14 -3.33
CA ALA A 19 0.28 -22.95 -4.38
C ALA A 19 0.00 -21.75 -5.31
N GLN A 20 -1.10 -21.01 -5.10
CA GLN A 20 -1.50 -19.91 -5.99
C GLN A 20 -1.28 -18.51 -5.42
N VAL A 21 -0.69 -18.36 -4.24
CA VAL A 21 -0.21 -17.05 -3.77
C VAL A 21 1.19 -16.81 -4.32
N GLY A 22 1.28 -16.61 -5.64
CA GLY A 22 2.44 -15.95 -6.20
C GLY A 22 2.48 -14.55 -5.61
N SER A 23 3.49 -14.26 -4.81
CA SER A 23 3.83 -12.90 -4.41
C SER A 23 4.01 -12.12 -5.72
N VAL A 24 3.07 -11.23 -6.02
CA VAL A 24 3.27 -10.25 -7.08
C VAL A 24 4.24 -9.26 -6.46
N ALA A 25 5.53 -9.58 -6.52
CA ALA A 25 6.55 -8.57 -6.33
C ALA A 25 6.24 -7.51 -7.38
N ALA A 26 5.84 -6.31 -6.94
CA ALA A 26 5.80 -5.13 -7.78
C ALA A 26 7.23 -4.88 -8.25
N ALA A 27 7.62 -5.56 -9.33
CA ALA A 27 8.87 -5.32 -9.99
C ALA A 27 8.85 -3.86 -10.46
N PRO A 28 9.99 -3.14 -10.36
CA PRO A 28 10.09 -1.80 -10.94
C PRO A 28 9.59 -1.87 -12.38
N GLN A 29 8.63 -1.01 -12.74
CA GLN A 29 8.04 -0.99 -14.07
C GLN A 29 9.13 -0.58 -15.08
N THR A 30 9.93 -1.55 -15.53
CA THR A 30 10.64 -1.43 -16.80
C THR A 30 9.57 -1.27 -17.85
N GLN A 31 9.30 -0.03 -18.26
CA GLN A 31 8.47 0.27 -19.42
C GLN A 31 8.97 -0.59 -20.56
N GLU A 32 8.12 -1.52 -21.01
CA GLU A 32 8.45 -2.30 -22.19
C GLU A 32 8.67 -1.31 -23.34
N THR A 33 9.80 -1.42 -24.04
CA THR A 33 10.08 -0.57 -25.20
C THR A 33 9.29 -1.00 -26.43
N THR A 34 8.45 -2.02 -26.30
CA THR A 34 7.59 -2.52 -27.37
C THR A 34 6.41 -1.58 -27.50
N PRO A 35 6.12 -1.05 -28.71
CA PRO A 35 4.94 -0.23 -28.94
C PRO A 35 3.66 -0.96 -28.50
N ILE A 36 2.78 -0.22 -27.83
CA ILE A 36 1.48 -0.71 -27.37
C ILE A 36 0.56 -0.68 -28.60
N ALA A 37 0.30 -1.85 -29.18
CA ALA A 37 -0.55 -1.99 -30.36
C ALA A 37 -1.89 -2.63 -30.01
N GLY A 38 -2.98 -2.13 -30.61
CA GLY A 38 -4.30 -2.73 -30.43
C GLY A 38 -5.40 -2.05 -31.23
N THR A 39 -6.59 -2.64 -31.22
CA THR A 39 -7.80 -2.06 -31.79
C THR A 39 -8.49 -1.17 -30.76
N ILE A 40 -8.78 0.07 -31.12
CA ILE A 40 -9.44 1.04 -30.23
C ILE A 40 -10.87 0.58 -29.95
N GLN A 41 -11.20 0.37 -28.68
CA GLN A 41 -12.56 0.04 -28.23
C GLN A 41 -13.33 1.26 -27.75
N SER A 42 -12.64 2.19 -27.06
CA SER A 42 -13.22 3.43 -26.59
C SER A 42 -12.17 4.52 -26.44
N ILE A 43 -12.58 5.76 -26.62
CA ILE A 43 -11.79 6.96 -26.33
C ILE A 43 -12.67 7.86 -25.47
N THR A 44 -12.20 8.25 -24.30
CA THR A 44 -12.90 9.17 -23.40
C THR A 44 -11.94 10.22 -22.86
N THR A 45 -12.47 11.34 -22.35
CA THR A 45 -11.69 12.39 -21.71
C THR A 45 -12.04 12.45 -20.23
N GLN A 46 -11.05 12.61 -19.36
CA GLN A 46 -11.24 12.80 -17.91
C GLN A 46 -10.34 13.91 -17.39
N ALA A 47 -10.69 14.48 -16.23
CA ALA A 47 -9.81 15.39 -15.52
C ALA A 47 -8.85 14.59 -14.63
N GLY A 48 -7.55 14.86 -14.74
CA GLY A 48 -6.53 14.40 -13.80
C GLY A 48 -6.64 15.08 -12.45
N THR A 49 -5.89 14.59 -11.47
CA THR A 49 -5.86 15.10 -10.09
C THR A 49 -5.32 16.53 -10.01
N ASP A 50 -4.45 16.90 -10.94
CA ASP A 50 -3.91 18.25 -11.13
C ASP A 50 -4.85 19.19 -11.92
N GLY A 51 -6.00 18.68 -12.37
CA GLY A 51 -6.96 19.39 -13.21
C GLY A 51 -6.62 19.38 -14.72
N THR A 52 -5.57 18.67 -15.13
CA THR A 52 -5.21 18.51 -16.55
C THR A 52 -6.16 17.53 -17.23
N THR A 53 -6.58 17.81 -18.47
CA THR A 53 -7.39 16.85 -19.23
C THR A 53 -6.53 15.69 -19.74
N ILE A 54 -6.96 14.46 -19.46
CA ILE A 54 -6.33 13.22 -19.89
C ILE A 54 -7.26 12.52 -20.88
N VAL A 55 -6.68 11.95 -21.94
CA VAL A 55 -7.41 11.11 -22.90
C VAL A 55 -7.19 9.65 -22.52
N VAL A 56 -8.27 8.96 -22.17
CA VAL A 56 -8.27 7.55 -21.79
C VAL A 56 -8.65 6.72 -23.01
N VAL A 57 -7.78 5.81 -23.41
CA VAL A 57 -7.98 4.95 -24.58
C VAL A 57 -7.98 3.50 -24.13
N THR A 58 -9.06 2.78 -24.43
CA THR A 58 -9.12 1.33 -24.22
C THR A 58 -8.82 0.62 -25.52
N LEU A 59 -7.82 -0.25 -25.52
CA LEU A 59 -7.38 -1.04 -26.64
C LEU A 59 -7.68 -2.52 -26.40
N LEU A 60 -8.03 -3.23 -27.47
CA LEU A 60 -8.04 -4.69 -27.52
C LEU A 60 -6.79 -5.16 -28.28
N ASP A 61 -5.92 -5.91 -27.63
CA ASP A 61 -4.72 -6.47 -28.26
C ASP A 61 -5.06 -7.65 -29.19
N ASP A 62 -4.04 -8.23 -29.82
CA ASP A 62 -4.18 -9.37 -30.74
C ASP A 62 -4.50 -10.69 -30.03
N GLN A 63 -4.33 -10.76 -28.71
CA GLN A 63 -4.68 -11.88 -27.84
C GLN A 63 -6.12 -11.78 -27.31
N GLY A 64 -6.80 -10.66 -27.58
CA GLY A 64 -8.14 -10.37 -27.09
C GLY A 64 -8.18 -9.87 -25.64
N ALA A 65 -7.04 -9.48 -25.06
CA ALA A 65 -6.98 -8.79 -23.79
C ALA A 65 -7.26 -7.29 -23.98
N SER A 66 -8.01 -6.72 -23.04
CA SER A 66 -8.25 -5.27 -23.01
C SER A 66 -7.23 -4.60 -22.12
N GLN A 67 -6.67 -3.49 -22.60
CA GLN A 67 -5.76 -2.63 -21.86
C GLN A 67 -6.21 -1.18 -21.97
N THR A 68 -6.00 -0.39 -20.92
CA THR A 68 -6.33 1.04 -20.89
C THR A 68 -5.05 1.83 -20.79
N VAL A 69 -4.93 2.88 -21.61
CA VAL A 69 -3.80 3.80 -21.60
C VAL A 69 -4.28 5.23 -21.43
N ASN A 70 -3.56 5.98 -20.62
CA ASN A 70 -3.81 7.39 -20.39
C ASN A 70 -2.81 8.20 -21.22
N LEU A 71 -3.30 9.14 -22.03
CA LEU A 71 -2.50 9.95 -22.92
C LEU A 71 -2.70 11.44 -22.62
N SER A 72 -1.65 12.21 -22.84
CA SER A 72 -1.78 13.67 -22.91
C SER A 72 -2.65 14.07 -24.10
N VAL A 73 -3.30 15.23 -24.01
CA VAL A 73 -4.07 15.79 -25.15
C VAL A 73 -3.17 15.98 -26.37
N GLU A 74 -1.94 16.46 -26.20
CA GLU A 74 -0.98 16.65 -27.30
C GLU A 74 -0.68 15.33 -28.02
N THR A 75 -0.37 14.27 -27.26
CA THR A 75 -0.13 12.92 -27.81
C THR A 75 -1.37 12.41 -28.54
N ALA A 76 -2.55 12.55 -27.94
CA ALA A 76 -3.80 12.09 -28.53
C ALA A 76 -4.15 12.85 -29.83
N VAL A 77 -3.86 14.15 -29.91
CA VAL A 77 -4.00 14.94 -31.15
C VAL A 77 -3.01 14.47 -32.20
N ALA A 78 -1.75 14.24 -31.84
CA ALA A 78 -0.72 13.76 -32.76
C ALA A 78 -1.07 12.38 -33.37
N LEU A 79 -1.71 11.51 -32.58
CA LEU A 79 -2.24 10.22 -33.02
C LEU A 79 -3.57 10.33 -33.78
N GLY A 80 -4.18 11.53 -33.81
CA GLY A 80 -5.47 11.78 -34.44
C GLY A 80 -6.65 11.12 -33.72
N LEU A 81 -6.52 10.83 -32.42
CA LEU A 81 -7.57 10.26 -31.59
C LEU A 81 -8.57 11.31 -31.11
N VAL A 82 -8.10 12.55 -30.99
CA VAL A 82 -8.90 13.72 -30.63
C VAL A 82 -8.54 14.90 -31.53
N THR A 83 -9.46 15.83 -31.69
CA THR A 83 -9.23 17.16 -32.26
C THR A 83 -9.47 18.23 -31.18
N LEU A 84 -9.00 19.45 -31.39
CA LEU A 84 -9.31 20.56 -30.48
C LEU A 84 -10.44 21.39 -31.06
N ASP A 85 -11.44 21.70 -30.24
CA ASP A 85 -12.48 22.64 -30.61
C ASP A 85 -11.87 24.04 -30.83
N GLU A 86 -12.14 24.64 -31.99
CA GLU A 86 -11.54 25.93 -32.37
C GLU A 86 -11.98 27.11 -31.47
N THR A 87 -13.10 26.96 -30.75
CA THR A 87 -13.68 28.00 -29.91
C THR A 87 -13.30 27.84 -28.44
N THR A 88 -13.37 26.62 -27.90
CA THR A 88 -13.11 26.35 -26.47
C THR A 88 -11.69 25.86 -26.22
N GLY A 89 -11.02 25.30 -27.22
CA GLY A 89 -9.73 24.62 -27.07
C GLY A 89 -9.85 23.28 -26.35
N GLU A 90 -11.06 22.78 -26.11
CA GLU A 90 -11.27 21.50 -25.44
C GLU A 90 -11.09 20.33 -26.42
N PRO A 91 -10.57 19.17 -25.95
CA PRO A 91 -10.43 17.99 -26.79
C PRO A 91 -11.80 17.38 -27.13
N VAL A 92 -12.03 17.16 -28.42
CA VAL A 92 -13.20 16.48 -28.98
C VAL A 92 -12.76 15.12 -29.52
N VAL A 93 -13.40 14.05 -29.06
CA VAL A 93 -13.08 12.68 -29.47
C VAL A 93 -13.42 12.44 -30.93
N ASP A 94 -12.50 11.84 -31.70
CA ASP A 94 -12.78 11.35 -33.05
C ASP A 94 -13.34 9.92 -32.98
N GLU A 95 -14.67 9.79 -32.89
CA GLU A 95 -15.35 8.49 -32.84
C GLU A 95 -15.08 7.60 -34.06
N THR A 96 -14.63 8.18 -35.19
CA THR A 96 -14.30 7.39 -36.39
C THR A 96 -13.08 6.51 -36.20
N LYS A 97 -12.27 6.77 -35.17
CA LYS A 97 -11.10 5.96 -34.79
C LYS A 97 -11.46 4.70 -34.01
N VAL A 98 -12.65 4.64 -33.42
CA VAL A 98 -13.10 3.41 -32.73
C VAL A 98 -13.22 2.27 -33.74
N GLY A 99 -12.63 1.12 -33.39
CA GLY A 99 -12.51 -0.05 -34.26
C GLY A 99 -11.28 -0.03 -35.19
N GLN A 100 -10.47 1.04 -35.20
CA GLN A 100 -9.21 1.07 -35.95
C GLN A 100 -8.05 0.59 -35.08
N THR A 101 -7.00 0.09 -35.73
CA THR A 101 -5.74 -0.25 -35.07
C THR A 101 -4.89 1.00 -34.84
N VAL A 102 -4.28 1.10 -33.67
CA VAL A 102 -3.33 2.16 -33.31
C VAL A 102 -2.08 1.55 -32.68
N GLU A 103 -0.96 2.24 -32.83
CA GLU A 103 0.30 1.94 -32.20
C GLU A 103 0.70 3.14 -31.35
N ILE A 104 0.92 2.91 -30.05
CA ILE A 104 1.19 3.95 -29.06
C ILE A 104 2.59 3.72 -28.50
N ASP A 105 3.39 4.78 -28.49
CA ASP A 105 4.69 4.76 -27.85
C ASP A 105 4.52 4.68 -26.32
N PRO A 106 5.00 3.61 -25.66
CA PRO A 106 4.84 3.42 -24.21
C PRO A 106 5.47 4.55 -23.39
N THR A 107 6.45 5.26 -23.93
CA THR A 107 7.08 6.42 -23.25
C THR A 107 6.17 7.65 -23.20
N THR A 108 5.10 7.66 -24.00
CA THR A 108 4.11 8.76 -24.04
C THR A 108 2.87 8.48 -23.20
N VAL A 109 2.76 7.28 -22.64
CA VAL A 109 1.66 6.90 -21.74
C VAL A 109 1.91 7.55 -20.38
N ILE A 110 0.90 8.28 -19.92
CA ILE A 110 0.85 8.81 -18.56
C ILE A 110 0.56 7.61 -17.65
N PRO A 111 1.42 7.30 -16.66
CA PRO A 111 1.12 6.25 -15.70
C PRO A 111 -0.21 6.57 -15.01
N GLU A 112 -1.04 5.55 -14.81
CA GLU A 112 -2.23 5.72 -13.99
C GLU A 112 -1.77 6.12 -12.59
N GLU A 113 -2.30 7.23 -12.08
CA GLU A 113 -2.09 7.57 -10.67
C GLU A 113 -2.80 6.48 -9.86
N GLU A 114 -2.01 5.65 -9.18
CA GLU A 114 -2.56 4.70 -8.23
C GLU A 114 -3.41 5.48 -7.22
N ASP A 115 -4.64 5.03 -6.95
CA ASP A 115 -5.49 5.63 -5.93
C ASP A 115 -4.87 5.33 -4.56
N VAL A 116 -3.91 6.17 -4.17
CA VAL A 116 -3.18 6.00 -2.93
C VAL A 116 -4.11 6.30 -1.77
N HIS A 117 -4.25 5.33 -0.87
CA HIS A 117 -5.07 5.53 0.30
C HIS A 117 -4.54 6.71 1.16
N PRO A 118 -5.38 7.63 1.67
CA PRO A 118 -4.89 8.81 2.40
C PRO A 118 -4.01 8.51 3.63
N ILE A 119 -4.21 7.35 4.26
CA ILE A 119 -3.36 6.89 5.36
C ILE A 119 -2.01 6.37 4.87
N ALA A 120 -1.94 5.84 3.65
CA ALA A 120 -0.69 5.47 3.02
C ALA A 120 0.18 6.70 2.80
N ASP A 121 -0.38 7.79 2.28
CA ASP A 121 0.32 9.08 2.14
C ASP A 121 0.87 9.60 3.47
N ILE A 122 0.04 9.64 4.52
CA ILE A 122 0.45 10.15 5.84
C ILE A 122 1.60 9.30 6.42
N LEU A 123 1.52 7.97 6.28
CA LEU A 123 2.58 7.09 6.74
C LEU A 123 3.85 7.25 5.89
N ALA A 124 3.68 7.40 4.59
CA ALA A 124 4.78 7.57 3.65
C ALA A 124 5.56 8.87 3.92
N GLU A 125 4.84 9.97 4.12
CA GLU A 125 5.40 11.24 4.55
C GLU A 125 6.13 11.11 5.89
N PHE A 126 5.52 10.45 6.88
CA PHE A 126 6.11 10.29 8.21
C PHE A 126 7.41 9.48 8.21
N PHE A 127 7.49 8.43 7.39
CA PHE A 127 8.66 7.55 7.32
C PHE A 127 9.63 7.88 6.17
N ASP A 128 9.39 8.96 5.41
CA ASP A 128 10.16 9.34 4.23
C ASP A 128 10.29 8.20 3.20
N VAL A 129 9.16 7.57 2.88
CA VAL A 129 9.07 6.48 1.88
C VAL A 129 8.06 6.81 0.80
N ASP A 130 8.07 6.04 -0.29
CA ASP A 130 7.10 6.20 -1.37
C ASP A 130 5.69 5.72 -0.92
N PRO A 131 4.61 6.50 -1.15
CA PRO A 131 3.25 6.11 -0.80
C PRO A 131 2.77 4.80 -1.43
N SER A 132 3.20 4.48 -2.65
CA SER A 132 2.86 3.21 -3.31
C SER A 132 3.42 2.00 -2.56
N VAL A 133 4.54 2.15 -1.81
CA VAL A 133 5.07 1.05 -0.98
C VAL A 133 4.14 0.76 0.20
N VAL A 134 3.68 1.81 0.89
CA VAL A 134 2.71 1.66 2.00
C VAL A 134 1.39 1.10 1.49
N ASN A 135 0.93 1.59 0.34
CA ASN A 135 -0.30 1.11 -0.28
C ASN A 135 -0.17 -0.36 -0.71
N GLY A 136 0.96 -0.76 -1.29
CA GLY A 136 1.24 -2.16 -1.64
C GLY A 136 1.16 -3.10 -0.44
N TYR A 137 1.71 -2.71 0.72
CA TYR A 137 1.54 -3.49 1.96
C TYR A 137 0.07 -3.59 2.40
N HIS A 138 -0.71 -2.53 2.17
CA HIS A 138 -2.14 -2.56 2.49
C HIS A 138 -2.91 -3.51 1.56
N GLU A 139 -2.60 -3.50 0.26
CA GLU A 139 -3.16 -4.42 -0.74
C GLU A 139 -2.79 -5.89 -0.46
N ASP A 140 -1.62 -6.14 0.12
CA ASP A 140 -1.21 -7.46 0.63
C ASP A 140 -2.03 -7.96 1.85
N GLY A 141 -2.96 -7.14 2.33
CA GLY A 141 -3.92 -7.45 3.39
C GLY A 141 -3.49 -7.01 4.78
N PHE A 142 -2.43 -6.20 4.91
CA PHE A 142 -2.02 -5.65 6.20
C PHE A 142 -2.80 -4.37 6.52
N GLY A 143 -3.39 -4.28 7.71
CA GLY A 143 -3.97 -3.02 8.16
C GLY A 143 -2.90 -1.96 8.43
N PHE A 144 -3.18 -0.68 8.17
CA PHE A 144 -2.24 0.44 8.38
C PHE A 144 -1.61 0.50 9.78
N GLY A 145 -2.33 0.07 10.83
CA GLY A 145 -1.77 0.02 12.17
C GLY A 145 -0.66 -1.03 12.35
N VAL A 146 -0.69 -2.11 11.56
CA VAL A 146 0.36 -3.13 11.52
C VAL A 146 1.52 -2.66 10.65
N ILE A 147 1.23 -2.01 9.53
CA ILE A 147 2.24 -1.41 8.64
C ILE A 147 3.08 -0.38 9.40
N ALA A 148 2.43 0.56 10.08
CA ALA A 148 3.09 1.54 10.93
C ALA A 148 3.98 0.88 12.01
N GLN A 149 3.52 -0.21 12.64
CA GLN A 149 4.33 -0.94 13.62
C GLN A 149 5.56 -1.60 12.97
N ALA A 150 5.42 -2.15 11.77
CA ALA A 150 6.53 -2.74 11.03
C ALA A 150 7.57 -1.70 10.62
N MET A 151 7.13 -0.53 10.15
CA MET A 151 8.02 0.58 9.80
C MET A 151 8.80 1.10 11.01
N TRP A 152 8.13 1.27 12.16
CA TRP A 152 8.83 1.62 13.41
C TRP A 152 9.85 0.59 13.87
N MET A 153 9.54 -0.71 13.73
CA MET A 153 10.50 -1.76 14.05
C MET A 153 11.66 -1.81 13.06
N SER A 154 11.40 -1.52 11.78
CA SER A 154 12.45 -1.37 10.78
C SER A 154 13.40 -0.24 11.16
N ASP A 155 12.87 0.95 11.47
CA ASP A 155 13.65 2.09 11.93
C ASP A 155 14.46 1.78 13.20
N SER A 156 13.86 1.07 14.17
CA SER A 156 14.55 0.61 15.39
C SER A 156 15.73 -0.34 15.10
N LEU A 157 15.72 -1.01 13.95
CA LEU A 157 16.79 -1.88 13.46
C LEU A 157 17.75 -1.15 12.50
N ASN A 158 17.60 0.16 12.32
CA ASN A 158 18.24 0.98 11.28
C ASN A 158 18.01 0.41 9.86
N GLY A 159 16.80 -0.09 9.62
CA GLY A 159 16.33 -0.57 8.33
C GLY A 159 15.51 0.47 7.58
N ASP A 160 15.07 0.09 6.38
CA ASP A 160 14.27 0.90 5.46
C ASP A 160 12.91 0.24 5.20
N ALA A 161 12.24 0.64 4.11
CA ALA A 161 11.01 0.02 3.67
C ALA A 161 11.18 -1.49 3.37
N GLU A 162 12.29 -1.92 2.78
CA GLU A 162 12.51 -3.35 2.49
C GLU A 162 12.53 -4.18 3.78
N MET A 163 13.21 -3.67 4.81
CA MET A 163 13.22 -4.30 6.13
C MET A 163 11.82 -4.31 6.77
N ALA A 164 11.02 -3.26 6.58
CA ALA A 164 9.61 -3.27 7.01
C ALA A 164 8.80 -4.36 6.29
N GLY A 165 9.02 -4.56 4.99
CA GLY A 165 8.45 -5.66 4.20
C GLY A 165 8.83 -7.03 4.74
N LEU A 166 10.11 -7.26 5.08
CA LEU A 166 10.56 -8.51 5.71
C LEU A 166 9.87 -8.76 7.06
N ILE A 167 9.69 -7.71 7.86
CA ILE A 167 9.01 -7.78 9.15
C ILE A 167 7.52 -8.15 8.97
N LEU A 168 6.86 -7.59 7.96
CA LEU A 168 5.48 -7.92 7.60
C LEU A 168 5.35 -9.37 7.10
N GLU A 169 6.27 -9.84 6.28
CA GLU A 169 6.27 -11.22 5.77
C GLU A 169 6.51 -12.22 6.91
N ALA A 170 7.43 -11.92 7.83
CA ALA A 170 7.62 -12.70 9.05
C ALA A 170 6.38 -12.72 9.96
N LYS A 171 5.62 -11.62 9.99
CA LYS A 171 4.34 -11.57 10.70
C LYS A 171 3.29 -12.48 10.07
N LYS A 172 3.22 -12.50 8.74
CA LYS A 172 2.26 -13.29 7.95
C LYS A 172 2.58 -14.79 8.01
N SER A 173 3.85 -15.14 7.84
CA SER A 173 4.36 -16.53 7.88
C SER A 173 4.49 -17.08 9.30
N GLY A 174 4.77 -16.22 10.28
CA GLY A 174 5.13 -16.60 11.65
C GLY A 174 6.60 -17.00 11.81
N ASP A 175 7.42 -16.87 10.76
CA ASP A 175 8.86 -17.16 10.81
C ASP A 175 9.67 -15.88 11.01
N TYR A 176 10.34 -15.77 12.16
CA TYR A 176 11.17 -14.62 12.53
C TYR A 176 12.65 -14.97 12.55
N SER A 177 13.05 -16.11 11.98
CA SER A 177 14.44 -16.59 11.97
C SER A 177 15.43 -15.64 11.30
N ALA A 178 14.95 -14.76 10.43
CA ALA A 178 15.74 -13.71 9.80
C ALA A 178 16.18 -12.58 10.76
N PHE A 179 15.57 -12.49 11.96
CA PHE A 179 15.82 -11.39 12.90
C PHE A 179 16.60 -11.87 14.13
N THR A 180 17.57 -11.06 14.54
CA THR A 180 18.30 -11.23 15.79
C THR A 180 18.01 -10.04 16.71
N LEU A 181 17.52 -10.32 17.90
CA LEU A 181 17.22 -9.32 18.93
C LEU A 181 18.52 -8.81 19.58
N PRO A 182 18.49 -7.67 20.29
CA PRO A 182 19.67 -7.12 20.98
C PRO A 182 20.31 -8.08 22.00
N ASP A 183 19.53 -9.03 22.54
CA ASP A 183 20.01 -10.07 23.46
C ASP A 183 20.62 -11.29 22.74
N GLY A 184 20.70 -11.25 21.40
CA GLY A 184 21.21 -12.32 20.55
C GLY A 184 20.21 -13.45 20.30
N SER A 185 18.98 -13.36 20.82
CA SER A 185 17.95 -14.36 20.58
C SER A 185 17.13 -14.07 19.31
N THR A 186 16.42 -15.08 18.82
CA THR A 186 15.47 -14.96 17.72
C THR A 186 14.06 -14.78 18.29
N PRO A 187 13.25 -13.82 17.81
CA PRO A 187 11.87 -13.70 18.27
C PRO A 187 11.08 -14.95 17.87
N THR A 188 10.14 -15.41 18.70
CA THR A 188 9.26 -16.55 18.33
C THR A 188 7.88 -16.12 17.86
N ASN A 189 7.53 -14.85 18.07
CA ASN A 189 6.25 -14.27 17.68
C ASN A 189 6.31 -12.75 17.64
N TRP A 190 5.33 -12.15 16.97
CA TRP A 190 5.15 -10.69 16.84
C TRP A 190 5.23 -9.93 18.18
N GLY A 191 4.62 -10.48 19.24
CA GLY A 191 4.58 -9.84 20.54
C GLY A 191 5.97 -9.74 21.18
N GLN A 192 6.75 -10.82 21.10
CA GLN A 192 8.14 -10.83 21.56
C GLN A 192 9.02 -9.89 20.73
N PHE A 193 8.85 -9.91 19.41
CA PHE A 193 9.63 -9.06 18.52
C PHE A 193 9.41 -7.58 18.85
N LYS A 194 8.15 -7.14 18.91
CA LYS A 194 7.80 -5.78 19.33
C LYS A 194 8.36 -5.45 20.71
N LYS A 195 8.19 -6.34 21.69
CA LYS A 195 8.62 -6.07 23.06
C LYS A 195 10.14 -5.86 23.15
N ALA A 196 10.91 -6.63 22.38
CA ALA A 196 12.36 -6.52 22.39
C ALA A 196 12.88 -5.23 21.75
N LEU A 197 12.11 -4.63 20.83
CA LEU A 197 12.47 -3.34 20.20
C LEU A 197 11.91 -2.12 20.96
N HIS A 198 10.81 -2.28 21.70
CA HIS A 198 10.13 -1.21 22.45
C HIS A 198 10.68 -0.93 23.87
N GLU A 199 11.92 -1.30 24.19
CA GLU A 199 12.49 -0.95 25.51
C GLU A 199 12.75 0.56 25.69
N LYS A 200 12.74 1.33 24.60
CA LYS A 200 12.70 2.80 24.59
C LYS A 200 11.29 3.31 24.30
N LYS A 201 10.93 4.44 24.88
CA LYS A 201 9.67 4.61 25.60
C LYS A 201 8.59 5.34 24.82
N ASP A 202 8.56 5.23 23.50
CA ASP A 202 7.70 6.09 22.71
C ASP A 202 6.50 5.31 22.17
N LYS A 203 5.34 5.97 22.23
CA LYS A 203 4.04 5.38 21.96
C LYS A 203 3.83 5.25 20.45
N HIS A 204 4.68 4.47 19.79
CA HIS A 204 4.63 4.23 18.35
C HIS A 204 3.34 3.50 17.97
N ASN A 205 2.35 4.26 17.53
CA ASN A 205 1.12 3.72 16.98
C ASN A 205 0.57 4.67 15.92
N LEU A 206 -0.20 4.12 14.98
CA LEU A 206 -0.81 4.88 13.88
C LEU A 206 -1.56 6.12 14.37
N GLY A 207 -2.23 6.04 15.52
CA GLY A 207 -2.96 7.17 16.07
C GLY A 207 -2.08 8.36 16.46
N VAL A 208 -0.84 8.12 16.86
CA VAL A 208 0.15 9.16 17.20
C VAL A 208 0.74 9.80 15.95
N ILE A 209 0.94 9.01 14.89
CA ILE A 209 1.40 9.51 13.58
C ILE A 209 0.30 10.38 12.96
N VAL A 210 -0.93 9.85 12.88
CA VAL A 210 -2.07 10.55 12.27
C VAL A 210 -2.49 11.79 13.08
N SER A 211 -2.21 11.84 14.38
CA SER A 211 -2.46 13.04 15.20
C SER A 211 -1.34 14.08 15.14
N GLY A 212 -0.22 13.81 14.44
CA GLY A 212 0.95 14.69 14.41
C GLY A 212 1.68 14.82 15.76
N GLN A 213 1.43 13.89 16.70
CA GLN A 213 2.02 13.91 18.04
C GLN A 213 3.29 13.06 18.14
N ALA A 214 3.77 12.57 17.00
CA ALA A 214 4.97 11.73 16.93
C ALA A 214 6.27 12.53 17.03
N ASP A 215 6.23 13.82 16.66
CA ASP A 215 7.40 14.71 16.61
C ASP A 215 7.57 15.62 17.84
N ASP A 216 6.63 15.56 18.79
CA ASP A 216 6.68 16.36 20.02
C ASP A 216 7.62 15.69 21.05
N ASP A 217 8.93 15.71 20.77
CA ASP A 217 9.99 15.38 21.75
C ASP A 217 10.35 16.56 22.67
N ASP A 218 9.66 17.69 22.54
CA ASP A 218 9.75 18.81 23.48
C ASP A 218 8.38 19.20 24.04
N ASP A 219 8.22 18.91 25.33
CA ASP A 219 7.59 19.74 26.36
C ASP A 219 6.56 19.00 27.23
N ASP A 220 6.76 19.19 28.53
CA ASP A 220 6.09 18.62 29.69
C ASP A 220 4.63 19.08 29.79
N SER A 221 3.82 18.75 28.79
CA SER A 221 2.39 19.03 28.77
C SER A 221 1.60 17.79 29.22
N LEU A 222 1.60 17.60 30.54
CA LEU A 222 0.68 16.71 31.23
C LEU A 222 -0.76 17.13 30.89
N ASN A 223 -1.37 16.39 29.96
CA ASN A 223 -2.79 16.49 29.65
C ASN A 223 -3.63 16.43 30.96
N PRO A 224 -4.42 17.46 31.31
CA PRO A 224 -5.15 17.53 32.58
C PRO A 224 -6.13 16.37 32.82
N GLN A 225 -6.55 15.67 31.76
CA GLN A 225 -7.51 14.56 31.86
C GLN A 225 -6.91 13.27 32.43
N ASP A 226 -5.59 13.07 32.37
CA ASP A 226 -4.94 11.87 32.93
C ASP A 226 -4.68 11.99 34.44
N LYS A 227 -4.59 13.21 34.99
CA LYS A 227 -4.49 13.43 36.44
C LYS A 227 -5.75 12.98 37.18
N GLU A 228 -6.93 13.18 36.60
CA GLU A 228 -8.20 12.84 37.28
C GLU A 228 -8.43 11.33 37.40
N LYS A 229 -7.92 10.54 36.43
CA LYS A 229 -8.03 9.08 36.44
C LYS A 229 -7.04 8.43 37.43
N LYS A 230 -5.85 9.02 37.57
CA LYS A 230 -4.80 8.55 38.51
C LYS A 230 -5.18 8.85 39.97
N GLU A 231 -5.72 10.04 40.25
CA GLU A 231 -6.21 10.38 41.60
C GLU A 231 -7.40 9.53 42.05
N LYS A 232 -8.32 9.17 41.14
CA LYS A 232 -9.45 8.28 41.46
C LYS A 232 -8.99 6.85 41.78
N LYS A 233 -7.92 6.36 41.17
CA LYS A 233 -7.39 5.01 41.42
C LYS A 233 -6.67 4.94 42.78
N GLU A 234 -5.86 5.93 43.13
CA GLU A 234 -5.18 5.99 44.44
C GLU A 234 -6.13 6.20 45.62
N LYS A 235 -7.21 6.98 45.46
CA LYS A 235 -8.24 7.14 46.51
C LYS A 235 -9.01 5.86 46.79
N LYS A 236 -9.18 4.98 45.79
CA LYS A 236 -9.91 3.71 45.95
C LYS A 236 -9.05 2.68 46.70
N GLU A 237 -7.76 2.61 46.40
CA GLU A 237 -6.82 1.69 47.05
C GLU A 237 -6.53 2.06 48.52
N LYS A 238 -6.50 3.35 48.86
CA LYS A 238 -6.37 3.81 50.26
C LYS A 238 -7.63 3.56 51.11
N LYS A 239 -8.82 3.45 50.50
CA LYS A 239 -10.06 3.14 51.22
C LYS A 239 -10.16 1.66 51.57
N GLU A 240 -9.71 0.77 50.69
CA GLU A 240 -9.75 -0.68 50.94
C GLU A 240 -8.73 -1.16 51.98
N LYS A 241 -7.58 -0.46 52.12
CA LYS A 241 -6.59 -0.76 53.16
C LYS A 241 -6.94 -0.27 54.58
N LYS A 242 -8.00 0.55 54.75
CA LYS A 242 -8.45 1.05 56.06
C LYS A 242 -9.59 0.24 56.69
N VAL A 243 -10.07 -0.82 56.02
CA VAL A 243 -11.21 -1.64 56.48
C VAL A 243 -10.77 -3.10 56.74
N LYS A 244 -9.47 -3.34 56.95
CA LYS A 244 -8.94 -4.61 57.45
C LYS A 244 -8.20 -4.39 58.76
#